data_AF-A0A3E0AWU7-F1
#
_entry.id   AF-A0A3E0AWU7-F1
#
_cell.length_a   1.000
_cell.length_b   1.000
_cell.length_c   1.000
_cell.angle_alpha   90.00
_cell.angle_beta   90.00
_cell.angle_gamma   90.00
#
_symmetry.space_group_name_H-M   'P 1'
#
loop_
_entity.id
_entity.type
_entity.pdbx_description
1 polymer ?
#
loop_
_entity_poly.entity_id
_entity_poly.type
_entity_poly.pdbx_seq_one_letter_code
_entity_poly.pdbx_strand_id
1 'polypeptide(L)'
;MGWEFIALFFGAAALGIFLLFVIFIIGLLKWLLQGYFLFRVAEIKSYHLPWLAFIPFGTFYIGGQGYDGNILKKGSFDPKHIGLAFAITGLVLYMMGLSIGDLVITYLLMESIAFIGIFTAYVKQPVIGVLLALLNVVTAGIAAIVILFLYSRKLKDEFDGTGFYEEDDLTGSTGHNYNDHSRPSHPNDPNLNRDI
;
A
#
# COMPACT_ATOMS: atom_id res chain seq x y z
N MET A 1 -7.08 -13.26 54.14
CA MET A 1 -7.51 -12.14 53.27
C MET A 1 -6.42 -11.56 52.38
N GLY A 2 -5.12 -11.62 52.71
CA GLY A 2 -4.06 -11.05 51.83
C GLY A 2 -3.78 -11.83 50.52
N TRP A 3 -3.84 -13.16 50.55
CA TRP A 3 -3.53 -14.01 49.39
C TRP A 3 -4.58 -13.95 48.27
N GLU A 4 -5.85 -13.81 48.60
CA GLU A 4 -6.95 -13.68 47.63
C GLU A 4 -6.87 -12.36 46.86
N PHE A 5 -6.49 -11.27 47.53
CA PHE A 5 -6.31 -9.96 46.90
C PHE A 5 -5.11 -9.95 45.93
N ILE A 6 -4.00 -10.59 46.32
CA ILE A 6 -2.82 -10.76 45.46
C ILE A 6 -3.17 -11.64 44.25
N ALA A 7 -3.88 -12.76 44.45
CA ALA A 7 -4.31 -13.64 43.37
C ALA A 7 -5.25 -12.92 42.37
N LEU A 8 -6.15 -12.06 42.86
CA LEU A 8 -7.05 -11.27 42.01
C LEU A 8 -6.29 -10.23 41.19
N PHE A 9 -5.28 -9.56 41.77
CA PHE A 9 -4.38 -8.66 41.04
C PHE A 9 -3.55 -9.38 39.97
N PHE A 10 -2.98 -10.55 40.28
CA PHE A 10 -2.24 -11.35 39.30
C PHE A 10 -3.16 -11.89 38.19
N GLY A 11 -4.38 -12.32 38.53
CA GLY A 11 -5.38 -12.74 37.55
C GLY A 11 -5.81 -11.61 36.62
N ALA A 12 -6.06 -10.42 37.17
CA ALA A 12 -6.39 -9.23 36.38
C ALA A 12 -5.22 -8.77 35.50
N ALA A 13 -4.00 -8.80 36.02
CA ALA A 13 -2.80 -8.48 35.25
C ALA A 13 -2.57 -9.48 34.11
N ALA A 14 -2.75 -10.78 34.36
CA ALA A 14 -2.64 -11.82 33.34
C ALA A 14 -3.68 -11.66 32.22
N LEU A 15 -4.94 -11.35 32.58
CA LEU A 15 -5.98 -11.03 31.60
C LEU A 15 -5.64 -9.78 30.79
N GLY A 16 -5.12 -8.74 31.45
CA GLY A 16 -4.66 -7.51 30.77
C GLY A 16 -3.56 -7.79 29.75
N ILE A 17 -2.53 -8.56 30.14
CA ILE A 17 -1.42 -8.96 29.26
C ILE A 17 -1.96 -9.80 28.09
N PHE A 18 -2.86 -10.75 28.35
CA PHE A 18 -3.46 -11.57 27.32
C PHE A 18 -4.23 -10.74 26.29
N LEU A 19 -5.05 -9.79 26.75
CA LEU A 19 -5.78 -8.87 25.86
C LEU A 19 -4.83 -8.00 25.03
N LEU A 20 -3.77 -7.46 25.64
CA LEU A 20 -2.74 -6.69 24.92
C LEU A 20 -2.05 -7.55 23.85
N PHE A 21 -1.78 -8.82 24.15
CA PHE A 21 -1.17 -9.75 23.20
C PHE A 21 -2.10 -10.06 22.02
N VAL A 22 -3.40 -10.25 22.27
CA VAL A 22 -4.40 -10.43 21.20
C VAL A 22 -4.46 -9.20 20.30
N ILE A 23 -4.53 -8.00 20.87
CA ILE A 23 -4.54 -6.73 20.12
C ILE A 23 -3.25 -6.59 19.30
N PHE A 24 -2.10 -6.94 19.89
CA PHE A 24 -0.81 -6.91 19.20
C PHE A 24 -0.80 -7.84 17.98
N ILE A 25 -1.27 -9.09 18.12
CA ILE A 25 -1.37 -10.03 16.99
C ILE A 25 -2.28 -9.48 15.89
N ILE A 26 -3.45 -8.95 16.24
CA ILE A 26 -4.40 -8.39 15.28
C ILE A 26 -3.77 -7.20 14.55
N GLY A 27 -3.09 -6.31 15.27
CA GLY A 27 -2.37 -5.17 14.70
C GLY A 27 -1.26 -5.60 13.74
N LEU A 28 -0.50 -6.63 14.10
CA LEU A 28 0.57 -7.17 13.28
C LEU A 28 0.01 -7.84 12.01
N LEU A 29 -1.08 -8.60 12.13
CA LEU A 29 -1.77 -9.20 10.98
C LEU A 29 -2.33 -8.13 10.03
N LYS A 30 -2.97 -7.09 10.59
CA LYS A 30 -3.47 -5.93 9.83
C LYS A 30 -2.33 -5.27 9.05
N TRP A 31 -1.20 -5.04 9.71
CA TRP A 31 -0.02 -4.43 9.11
C TRP A 31 0.57 -5.28 7.97
N LEU A 32 0.75 -6.59 8.20
CA LEU A 32 1.26 -7.51 7.17
C LEU A 32 0.34 -7.60 5.96
N LEU A 33 -0.97 -7.68 6.18
CA LEU A 33 -1.95 -7.79 5.10
C LEU A 33 -1.97 -6.53 4.23
N GLN A 34 -1.93 -5.36 4.87
CA GLN A 34 -1.84 -4.08 4.16
C GLN A 34 -0.53 -3.96 3.38
N GLY A 35 0.60 -4.33 3.99
CA GLY A 35 1.91 -4.33 3.35
C GLY A 35 1.96 -5.28 2.15
N TYR A 36 1.35 -6.46 2.25
CA TYR A 36 1.28 -7.42 1.15
C TYR A 36 0.52 -6.86 -0.06
N PHE A 37 -0.67 -6.30 0.12
CA PHE A 37 -1.42 -5.74 -1.01
C PHE A 37 -0.76 -4.49 -1.59
N LEU A 38 -0.15 -3.66 -0.75
CA LEU A 38 0.63 -2.52 -1.21
C LEU A 38 1.85 -2.95 -2.03
N PHE A 39 2.55 -4.00 -1.60
CA PHE A 39 3.65 -4.61 -2.35
C PHE A 39 3.18 -5.07 -3.73
N ARG A 40 2.04 -5.77 -3.82
CA ARG A 40 1.48 -6.23 -5.10
C ARG A 40 1.14 -5.09 -6.04
N VAL A 41 0.51 -4.03 -5.52
CA VAL A 41 0.23 -2.82 -6.32
C VAL A 41 1.52 -2.18 -6.81
N ALA A 42 2.53 -2.05 -5.94
CA ALA A 42 3.82 -1.47 -6.27
C ALA A 42 4.61 -2.30 -7.29
N GLU A 43 4.57 -3.63 -7.19
CA GLU A 43 5.18 -4.56 -8.12
C GLU A 43 4.55 -4.45 -9.52
N ILE A 44 3.21 -4.53 -9.61
CA ILE A 44 2.50 -4.44 -10.90
C ILE A 44 2.69 -3.05 -11.55
N LYS A 45 2.72 -1.98 -10.75
CA LYS A 45 3.00 -0.62 -11.24
C LYS A 45 4.48 -0.32 -11.49
N SER A 46 5.38 -1.27 -11.24
CA SER A 46 6.83 -1.09 -11.37
C SER A 46 7.38 0.10 -10.57
N TYR A 47 6.87 0.30 -9.35
CA TYR A 47 7.38 1.31 -8.43
C TYR A 47 8.78 0.96 -7.94
N HIS A 48 9.56 1.99 -7.61
CA HIS A 48 10.89 1.81 -7.05
C HIS A 48 10.78 1.21 -5.64
N LEU A 49 11.60 0.18 -5.35
CA LEU A 49 11.68 -0.53 -4.06
C LEU A 49 10.31 -0.98 -3.48
N PRO A 50 9.57 -1.89 -4.15
CA PRO A 50 8.25 -2.37 -3.68
C PRO A 50 8.27 -3.00 -2.28
N TRP A 51 9.40 -3.60 -1.90
CA TRP A 51 9.59 -4.27 -0.62
C TRP A 51 9.49 -3.32 0.59
N LEU A 52 9.61 -1.99 0.38
CA LEU A 52 9.38 -0.98 1.43
C LEU A 52 7.95 -1.01 1.98
N ALA A 53 7.01 -1.68 1.32
CA ALA A 53 5.65 -1.87 1.82
C ALA A 53 5.57 -2.57 3.20
N PHE A 54 6.61 -3.34 3.55
CA PHE A 54 6.70 -4.08 4.82
C PHE A 54 7.54 -3.37 5.88
N ILE A 55 8.03 -2.17 5.62
CA ILE A 55 8.80 -1.40 6.60
C ILE A 55 7.91 -0.30 7.17
N PRO A 56 7.91 -0.07 8.50
CA PRO A 56 7.30 1.12 9.06
C PRO A 56 7.80 2.36 8.31
N PHE A 57 6.91 3.26 7.94
CA PHE A 57 7.21 4.43 7.10
C PHE A 57 7.55 4.17 5.61
N GLY A 58 7.90 2.93 5.22
CA GLY A 58 8.12 2.59 3.81
C GLY A 58 6.83 2.61 2.98
N THR A 59 5.67 2.42 3.63
CA THR A 59 4.34 2.63 3.04
C THR A 59 4.16 4.06 2.52
N PHE A 60 4.72 5.07 3.20
CA PHE A 60 4.66 6.47 2.76
C PHE A 60 5.48 6.71 1.49
N TYR A 61 6.62 6.04 1.35
CA TYR A 61 7.44 6.13 0.14
C TYR A 61 6.69 5.59 -1.08
N ILE A 62 6.02 4.45 -0.93
CA ILE A 62 5.23 3.83 -2.01
C ILE A 62 3.95 4.64 -2.26
N GLY A 63 3.27 5.11 -1.21
CA GLY A 63 2.13 6.02 -1.33
C GLY A 63 2.49 7.30 -2.06
N GLY A 64 3.65 7.88 -1.74
CA GLY A 64 4.21 9.07 -2.40
C GLY A 64 4.46 8.88 -3.90
N GLN A 65 4.92 7.70 -4.34
CA GLN A 65 5.00 7.36 -5.76
C GLN A 65 3.62 7.36 -6.43
N GLY A 66 2.60 6.84 -5.75
CA GLY A 66 1.21 6.93 -6.20
C GLY A 66 0.68 8.36 -6.23
N TYR A 67 1.12 9.23 -5.32
CA TYR A 67 0.71 10.63 -5.20
C TYR A 67 1.32 11.50 -6.32
N ASP A 68 2.62 11.37 -6.58
CA ASP A 68 3.30 12.09 -7.67
C ASP A 68 2.74 11.68 -9.05
N GLY A 69 2.43 10.40 -9.23
CA GLY A 69 1.93 9.89 -10.51
C GLY A 69 0.48 10.20 -10.85
N ASN A 70 -0.40 10.38 -9.84
CA ASN A 70 -1.86 10.44 -10.05
C ASN A 70 -2.55 11.70 -9.49
N ILE A 71 -1.89 12.48 -8.63
CA ILE A 71 -2.44 13.72 -8.07
C ILE A 71 -1.60 14.92 -8.51
N LEU A 72 -0.28 14.76 -8.52
CA LEU A 72 0.63 15.74 -9.10
C LEU A 72 0.93 15.41 -10.57
N LYS A 73 1.64 16.30 -11.26
CA LYS A 73 2.20 15.97 -12.57
C LYS A 73 3.37 15.01 -12.36
N LYS A 74 3.31 13.83 -13.00
CA LYS A 74 4.39 12.83 -12.98
C LYS A 74 5.76 13.47 -13.20
N GLY A 75 6.69 13.30 -12.24
CA GLY A 75 8.03 13.89 -12.28
C GLY A 75 8.12 15.31 -11.74
N SER A 76 7.03 15.86 -11.18
CA SER A 76 7.05 17.15 -10.47
C SER A 76 7.81 17.05 -9.16
N PHE A 77 7.83 15.87 -8.53
CA PHE A 77 8.62 15.59 -7.34
C PHE A 77 9.24 14.20 -7.44
N ASP A 78 10.55 14.08 -7.17
CA ASP A 78 11.16 12.76 -7.02
C ASP A 78 10.55 12.09 -5.78
N PRO A 79 9.92 10.91 -5.91
CA PRO A 79 9.24 10.21 -4.82
C PRO A 79 10.12 9.96 -3.59
N LYS A 80 11.45 9.95 -3.76
CA LYS A 80 12.42 9.92 -2.65
C LYS A 80 12.24 11.11 -1.71
N HIS A 81 11.93 12.28 -2.22
CA HIS A 81 11.74 13.49 -1.42
C HIS A 81 10.40 13.47 -0.68
N ILE A 82 9.33 12.93 -1.30
CA ILE A 82 8.03 12.77 -0.63
C ILE A 82 8.15 11.74 0.51
N GLY A 83 8.73 10.56 0.23
CA GLY A 83 8.97 9.56 1.26
C GLY A 83 9.91 10.04 2.36
N LEU A 84 10.97 10.78 2.01
CA LEU A 84 11.87 11.40 2.99
C LEU A 84 11.16 12.45 3.84
N ALA A 85 10.29 13.29 3.25
CA ALA A 85 9.50 14.27 4.01
C ALA A 85 8.57 13.60 5.02
N PHE A 86 7.89 12.52 4.64
CA PHE A 86 7.06 11.74 5.56
C PHE A 86 7.90 11.04 6.64
N ALA A 87 9.07 10.50 6.30
CA ALA A 87 9.98 9.88 7.27
C ALA A 87 10.53 10.89 8.29
N ILE A 88 10.98 12.06 7.84
CA ILE A 88 11.43 13.16 8.71
C ILE A 88 10.27 13.63 9.59
N THR A 89 9.08 13.82 9.04
CA THR A 89 7.90 14.22 9.80
C THR A 89 7.57 13.20 10.89
N GLY A 90 7.60 11.91 10.55
CA GLY A 90 7.42 10.81 11.52
C GLY A 90 8.47 10.80 12.64
N LEU A 91 9.75 11.02 12.29
CA LEU A 91 10.84 11.10 13.26
C LEU A 91 10.69 12.31 14.19
N VAL A 92 10.34 13.48 13.66
CA VAL A 92 10.10 14.70 14.44
C VAL A 92 8.96 14.48 15.43
N LEU A 93 7.84 13.91 14.98
CA LEU A 93 6.70 13.58 15.84
C LEU A 93 7.08 12.58 16.95
N TYR A 94 7.92 11.58 16.63
CA TYR A 94 8.47 10.67 17.64
C TYR A 94 9.32 11.41 18.69
N MET A 95 10.16 12.36 18.27
CA MET A 95 11.00 13.14 19.20
C MET A 95 10.25 14.17 20.04
N MET A 96 9.03 14.57 19.65
CA MET A 96 8.19 15.51 20.40
C MET A 96 7.64 14.95 21.72
N GLY A 97 7.97 13.70 22.08
CA GLY A 97 7.53 13.08 23.34
C GLY A 97 6.02 12.80 23.37
N LEU A 98 5.42 12.69 22.19
CA LEU A 98 4.01 12.37 22.01
C LEU A 98 3.67 11.04 22.69
N SER A 99 2.47 10.94 23.25
CA SER A 99 2.02 9.67 23.83
C SER A 99 1.96 8.59 22.74
N ILE A 100 2.04 7.32 23.16
CA ILE A 100 1.90 6.19 22.21
C ILE A 100 0.58 6.30 21.44
N GLY A 101 -0.49 6.79 22.08
CA GLY A 101 -1.77 7.03 21.43
C GLY A 101 -1.68 8.10 20.33
N ASP A 102 -1.00 9.21 20.60
CA ASP A 102 -0.81 10.29 19.62
C ASP A 102 0.03 9.85 18.41
N LEU A 103 1.05 9.02 18.64
CA LEU A 103 1.84 8.42 17.56
C LEU A 103 1.00 7.51 16.67
N VAL A 104 0.12 6.69 17.26
CA VAL A 104 -0.78 5.80 16.50
C VAL A 104 -1.76 6.62 15.66
N ILE A 105 -2.37 7.66 16.24
CA ILE A 105 -3.32 8.53 15.52
C ILE A 105 -2.61 9.26 14.38
N THR A 106 -1.42 9.81 14.64
CA THR A 106 -0.69 10.59 13.64
C THR A 106 -0.16 9.71 12.52
N TYR A 107 0.33 8.51 12.85
CA TYR A 107 0.72 7.52 11.85
C TYR A 107 -0.46 7.16 10.94
N LEU A 108 -1.64 6.88 11.51
CA LEU A 108 -2.85 6.56 10.75
C LEU A 108 -3.28 7.71 9.81
N LEU A 109 -3.17 8.96 10.29
CA LEU A 109 -3.46 10.15 9.47
C LEU A 109 -2.47 10.28 8.31
N MET A 110 -1.18 10.20 8.59
CA MET A 110 -0.15 10.27 7.54
C MET A 110 -0.31 9.13 6.53
N GLU A 111 -0.72 7.94 6.99
CA GLU A 111 -0.89 6.76 6.13
C GLU A 111 -2.04 6.96 5.17
N SER A 112 -3.14 7.51 5.68
CA SER A 112 -4.30 7.85 4.88
C SER A 112 -3.97 8.93 3.84
N ILE A 113 -3.17 9.94 4.20
CA ILE A 113 -2.72 10.99 3.26
C ILE A 113 -1.83 10.41 2.17
N ALA A 114 -0.87 9.55 2.52
CA ALA A 114 0.02 8.93 1.55
C ALA A 114 -0.73 8.03 0.56
N PHE A 115 -1.83 7.40 0.98
CA PHE A 115 -2.65 6.56 0.10
C PHE A 115 -3.63 7.31 -0.80
N ILE A 116 -3.83 8.63 -0.66
CA ILE A 116 -4.73 9.39 -1.55
C ILE A 116 -4.33 9.17 -3.02
N GLY A 117 -3.02 9.14 -3.32
CA GLY A 117 -2.53 8.88 -4.67
C GLY A 117 -2.94 7.52 -5.23
N ILE A 118 -2.83 6.47 -4.40
CA ILE A 118 -3.23 5.11 -4.77
C ILE A 118 -4.75 5.00 -4.88
N PHE A 119 -5.50 5.60 -3.96
CA PHE A 119 -6.96 5.60 -4.00
C PHE A 119 -7.49 6.35 -5.23
N THR A 120 -6.88 7.49 -5.56
CA THR A 120 -7.17 8.24 -6.78
C THR A 120 -6.86 7.42 -8.02
N ALA A 121 -5.76 6.66 -8.04
CA ALA A 121 -5.42 5.76 -9.13
C ALA A 121 -6.45 4.62 -9.32
N TYR A 122 -7.03 4.13 -8.21
CA TYR A 122 -8.06 3.11 -8.23
C TYR A 122 -9.39 3.62 -8.81
N VAL A 123 -9.89 4.75 -8.28
CA VAL A 123 -11.21 5.33 -8.63
C VAL A 123 -11.19 6.30 -9.82
N LYS A 124 -10.00 6.69 -10.29
CA LYS A 124 -9.76 7.66 -11.37
C LYS A 124 -10.36 9.07 -11.11
N GLN A 125 -10.66 9.39 -9.85
CA GLN A 125 -11.21 10.69 -9.44
C GLN A 125 -10.57 11.16 -8.11
N PRO A 126 -9.95 12.36 -8.06
CA PRO A 126 -9.21 12.81 -6.88
C PRO A 126 -10.11 13.06 -5.67
N VAL A 127 -11.32 13.59 -5.87
CA VAL A 127 -12.28 13.87 -4.79
C VAL A 127 -12.67 12.57 -4.06
N ILE A 128 -12.98 11.51 -4.82
CA ILE A 128 -13.29 10.20 -4.23
C ILE A 128 -12.05 9.61 -3.56
N GLY A 129 -10.85 9.81 -4.10
CA GLY A 129 -9.60 9.40 -3.46
C GLY A 129 -9.41 10.02 -2.07
N VAL A 130 -9.73 11.30 -1.91
CA VAL A 130 -9.69 11.98 -0.59
C VAL A 130 -10.77 11.45 0.35
N LEU A 131 -12.00 11.21 -0.14
CA LEU A 131 -13.07 10.63 0.67
C LEU A 131 -12.70 9.21 1.17
N LEU A 132 -12.03 8.41 0.33
CA LEU A 132 -11.52 7.10 0.73
C LEU A 132 -10.40 7.19 1.77
N ALA A 133 -9.56 8.23 1.72
CA ALA A 133 -8.58 8.49 2.79
C ALA A 133 -9.25 8.87 4.11
N LEU A 134 -10.29 9.70 4.09
CA LEU A 134 -11.08 9.99 5.30
C LEU A 134 -11.75 8.73 5.85
N LEU A 135 -12.33 7.90 4.98
CA LEU A 135 -12.88 6.60 5.37
C LEU A 135 -11.80 5.70 6.00
N ASN A 136 -10.57 5.74 5.49
CA ASN A 136 -9.46 4.97 6.03
C ASN A 136 -9.10 5.40 7.46
N VAL A 137 -9.12 6.70 7.75
CA VAL A 137 -8.92 7.21 9.12
C VAL A 137 -10.02 6.70 10.05
N VAL A 138 -11.29 6.85 9.66
CA VAL A 138 -12.45 6.45 10.49
C VAL A 138 -12.49 4.94 10.72
N THR A 139 -11.99 4.15 9.76
CA THR A 139 -11.94 2.68 9.85
C THR A 139 -10.61 2.15 10.37
N ALA A 140 -9.75 3.00 10.94
CA ALA A 140 -8.46 2.62 11.50
C ALA A 140 -7.56 1.82 10.53
N GLY A 141 -7.61 2.15 9.24
CA GLY A 141 -6.76 1.53 8.21
C GLY A 141 -7.38 0.33 7.49
N ILE A 142 -8.59 -0.11 7.87
CA ILE A 142 -9.25 -1.27 7.25
C ILE A 142 -9.63 -0.97 5.79
N ALA A 143 -10.11 0.25 5.50
CA ALA A 143 -10.48 0.63 4.13
C ALA A 143 -9.30 0.52 3.16
N ALA A 144 -8.09 0.90 3.57
CA ALA A 144 -6.90 0.78 2.74
C ALA A 144 -6.65 -0.67 2.31
N ILE A 145 -6.81 -1.65 3.22
CA ILE A 145 -6.65 -3.07 2.89
C ILE A 145 -7.61 -3.48 1.79
N VAL A 146 -8.90 -3.14 1.95
CA VAL A 146 -9.94 -3.50 0.98
C VAL A 146 -9.67 -2.85 -0.38
N ILE A 147 -9.34 -1.56 -0.40
CA ILE A 147 -9.07 -0.84 -1.64
C ILE A 147 -7.80 -1.35 -2.32
N LEU A 148 -6.72 -1.59 -1.55
CA LEU A 148 -5.47 -2.15 -2.09
C LEU A 148 -5.70 -3.55 -2.67
N PHE A 149 -6.49 -4.38 -1.99
CA PHE A 149 -6.89 -5.69 -2.52
C PHE A 149 -7.65 -5.55 -3.85
N LEU A 150 -8.72 -4.75 -3.88
CA LEU A 150 -9.52 -4.53 -5.09
C LEU A 150 -8.68 -3.93 -6.22
N TYR A 151 -7.78 -3.00 -5.89
CA TYR A 151 -6.90 -2.39 -6.86
C TYR A 151 -5.85 -3.37 -7.38
N SER A 152 -5.25 -4.19 -6.52
CA SER A 152 -4.30 -5.23 -6.94
C SER A 152 -4.95 -6.24 -7.88
N ARG A 153 -6.22 -6.60 -7.62
CA ARG A 153 -7.01 -7.48 -8.50
C ARG A 153 -7.28 -6.81 -9.84
N LYS A 154 -7.78 -5.57 -9.81
CA LYS A 154 -8.04 -4.78 -11.03
C LYS A 154 -6.79 -4.62 -11.89
N LEU A 155 -5.65 -4.31 -11.27
CA LEU A 155 -4.38 -4.18 -11.99
C LEU A 155 -3.92 -5.52 -12.56
N LYS A 156 -4.10 -6.62 -11.83
CA LYS A 156 -3.81 -7.95 -12.37
C LYS A 156 -4.66 -8.25 -13.60
N ASP A 157 -5.96 -7.96 -13.56
CA ASP A 157 -6.85 -8.17 -14.70
C ASP A 157 -6.47 -7.26 -15.89
N GLU A 158 -6.05 -6.02 -15.65
CA GLU A 158 -5.57 -5.10 -16.69
C GLU A 158 -4.22 -5.52 -17.32
N PHE A 159 -3.31 -6.11 -16.53
CA PHE A 159 -1.97 -6.53 -16.98
C PHE A 159 -1.93 -7.97 -17.54
N ASP A 160 -2.72 -8.89 -16.99
CA ASP A 160 -2.86 -10.26 -17.51
C ASP A 160 -3.88 -10.32 -18.67
N GLY A 161 -4.80 -9.35 -18.75
CA GLY A 161 -5.91 -9.30 -19.71
C GLY A 161 -5.58 -8.81 -21.12
N THR A 162 -4.34 -8.44 -21.42
CA THR A 162 -3.86 -8.20 -22.81
C THR A 162 -3.69 -9.50 -23.62
N GLY A 163 -4.40 -10.57 -23.26
CA GLY A 163 -4.34 -11.88 -23.93
C GLY A 163 -5.69 -12.60 -24.10
N PHE A 164 -6.83 -11.98 -23.79
CA PHE A 164 -8.15 -12.66 -23.86
C PHE A 164 -9.31 -11.81 -24.41
N TYR A 165 -9.03 -10.81 -25.24
CA TYR A 165 -10.05 -10.09 -26.02
C TYR A 165 -9.62 -9.82 -27.47
N GLU A 166 -9.12 -10.85 -28.14
CA GLU A 166 -9.11 -10.96 -29.62
C GLU A 166 -9.58 -12.38 -29.97
N GLU A 167 -10.89 -12.60 -29.98
CA GLU A 167 -11.60 -13.57 -30.84
C GLU A 167 -13.07 -13.62 -30.41
N ASP A 168 -13.80 -12.58 -30.79
CA ASP A 168 -15.25 -12.70 -31.04
C ASP A 168 -15.63 -11.60 -32.04
N ASP A 169 -15.00 -11.64 -33.22
CA ASP A 169 -15.51 -10.97 -34.41
C ASP A 169 -15.51 -11.97 -35.56
N LEU A 170 -16.60 -12.76 -35.63
CA LEU A 170 -17.07 -13.29 -36.90
C LEU A 170 -17.44 -12.12 -37.81
N THR A 171 -16.50 -11.64 -38.62
CA THR A 171 -16.76 -11.16 -39.99
C THR A 171 -15.44 -11.10 -40.74
N GLY A 172 -15.32 -11.93 -41.79
CA GLY A 172 -14.09 -12.06 -42.55
C GLY A 172 -13.66 -10.80 -43.29
N SER A 173 -12.35 -10.64 -43.47
CA SER A 173 -11.71 -10.34 -44.75
C SER A 173 -10.28 -9.85 -44.54
N THR A 174 -9.36 -10.52 -45.24
CA THR A 174 -8.07 -10.00 -45.76
C THR A 174 -6.97 -9.63 -44.76
N GLY A 175 -5.87 -10.39 -44.85
CA GLY A 175 -4.71 -10.30 -43.99
C GLY A 175 -3.89 -9.02 -44.11
N HIS A 176 -3.08 -8.79 -43.07
CA HIS A 176 -1.68 -8.46 -43.24
C HIS A 176 -0.90 -8.82 -41.97
N ASN A 177 0.18 -9.56 -42.21
CA ASN A 177 1.19 -9.98 -41.25
C ASN A 177 2.08 -8.78 -40.92
N TYR A 178 2.15 -8.33 -39.66
CA TYR A 178 3.26 -7.53 -39.13
C TYR A 178 3.49 -7.89 -37.65
N ASN A 179 4.59 -8.59 -37.41
CA ASN A 179 5.16 -8.85 -36.10
C ASN A 179 5.57 -7.51 -35.46
N ASP A 180 4.99 -7.16 -34.31
CA ASP A 180 5.62 -6.22 -33.39
C ASP A 180 5.30 -6.60 -31.94
N HIS A 181 6.08 -7.54 -31.41
CA HIS A 181 6.05 -7.89 -29.99
C HIS A 181 7.02 -6.98 -29.21
N SER A 182 6.67 -5.72 -29.04
CA SER A 182 7.35 -4.85 -28.08
C SER A 182 6.75 -5.03 -26.68
N ARG A 183 7.15 -6.12 -25.99
CA ARG A 183 7.07 -6.18 -24.52
C ARG A 183 7.97 -5.08 -23.93
N PRO A 184 7.54 -4.31 -22.92
CA PRO A 184 8.48 -3.50 -22.15
C PRO A 184 9.46 -4.45 -21.44
N SER A 185 10.74 -4.37 -21.77
CA SER A 185 11.78 -5.21 -21.18
C SER A 185 11.90 -4.93 -19.68
N HIS A 186 11.87 -6.01 -18.89
CA HIS A 186 12.08 -5.96 -17.44
C HIS A 186 13.57 -5.69 -17.17
N PRO A 187 13.94 -4.80 -16.22
CA PRO A 187 15.34 -4.41 -15.99
C PRO A 187 16.28 -5.56 -15.57
N ASN A 188 15.72 -6.70 -15.17
CA ASN A 188 16.47 -7.89 -14.75
C ASN A 188 16.20 -9.11 -15.66
N ASP A 189 15.95 -8.93 -16.96
CA ASP A 189 15.88 -10.05 -17.89
C ASP A 189 17.28 -10.69 -18.05
N PRO A 190 17.52 -11.93 -17.57
CA PRO A 190 18.82 -12.57 -17.68
C PRO A 190 19.19 -12.95 -19.12
N ASN A 191 18.26 -12.84 -20.08
CA ASN A 191 18.52 -13.11 -21.49
C ASN A 191 18.97 -11.87 -22.29
N LEU A 192 19.04 -10.67 -21.68
CA LEU A 192 19.41 -9.44 -22.40
C LEU A 192 20.86 -9.43 -22.92
N ASN A 193 21.71 -10.34 -22.43
CA ASN A 193 23.15 -10.35 -22.74
C ASN A 193 23.60 -11.60 -23.52
N ARG A 194 22.67 -12.31 -24.18
CA ARG A 194 23.00 -13.50 -24.99
C ARG A 194 23.23 -13.23 -26.48
N ASP A 195 22.85 -12.06 -26.97
CA ASP A 195 22.90 -11.72 -28.40
C ASP A 195 23.74 -10.45 -28.70
N ILE A 196 24.84 -10.23 -27.96
CA ILE A 196 25.87 -9.23 -28.31
C ILE A 196 27.17 -9.94 -28.68
#